data_AF-A0A933CFK4-F1
#
_entry.id   AF-A0A933CFK4-F1
#
_cell.length_a   1.000
_cell.length_b   1.000
_cell.length_c   1.000
_cell.angle_alpha   90.00
_cell.angle_beta   90.00
_cell.angle_gamma   90.00
#
_symmetry.space_group_name_H-M   'P 1'
#
loop_
_entity.id
_entity.type
_entity.pdbx_description
1 polymer ?
#
loop_
_entity_poly.entity_id
_entity_poly.type
_entity_poly.pdbx_seq_one_letter_code
_entity_poly.pdbx_strand_id
1 'polypeptide(L)'
;PIQVCIDFSALGLTTTEGLKLYHFENGEGVNRTVSVDLANQIACAEVSFLSPFALFTPLNELFVSNFQTFIPHSAQGGGFLTRLFVTNPSNQPNRLSITRRDPSGTILETTETTLGPGGTVQLAGTEAERVGALGVEWLALGSEYPLAASILFDFDSASLDLAEDFRTAVGALPGPPVSSFTVPVRVATLDVTVSLALANLTDADNQVTLTLRDTTGATRATDSLTLGPFAQAAFSLQDRDAFRNAVLGVPEFVGSLDVAATDPAAPLAALVAANERGQLTSLPVSQSTMDAVSPPPPDPIAGGGPRTFLPHSATGGGFLTRVLLTNLTRSINVVTLHRYEQNGLLGDRRILSLPPQGTVLLADSEAARAGPLGINWFALRSDFEIIASMLFDFDSAALGLAEDFRTAVSALPSLPLLAFTAPVRVAGVEDTVGLALANLSSQSTEVTLKLRDASGTVVAEDSLVLDGLAQTAFVLHDRAAFRDVLLGSGEFLGSLAVTSGQPVAALVVGSSNRQLFALPVTPGAAE
;
A
#
# COMPACT_ATOMS: atom_id res chain seq x y z
N PRO A 1 -9.27 -56.47 3.39
CA PRO A 1 -8.73 -55.21 3.98
C PRO A 1 -9.02 -55.24 5.48
N ILE A 2 -8.10 -54.75 6.30
CA ILE A 2 -8.31 -54.57 7.74
C ILE A 2 -8.71 -53.11 7.93
N GLN A 3 -9.82 -52.87 8.62
CA GLN A 3 -10.22 -51.52 9.01
C GLN A 3 -9.71 -51.25 10.43
N VAL A 4 -8.99 -50.14 10.59
CA VAL A 4 -8.48 -49.68 11.88
C VAL A 4 -9.12 -48.34 12.20
N CYS A 5 -9.82 -48.25 13.32
CA CYS A 5 -10.43 -47.01 13.81
C CYS A 5 -9.79 -46.61 15.14
N ILE A 6 -9.36 -45.36 15.23
CA ILE A 6 -8.75 -44.78 16.43
C ILE A 6 -9.71 -43.76 17.03
N ASP A 7 -10.07 -43.97 18.30
CA ASP A 7 -10.72 -42.98 19.15
C ASP A 7 -9.68 -41.97 19.62
N PHE A 8 -9.89 -40.70 19.27
CA PHE A 8 -9.00 -39.59 19.61
C PHE A 8 -9.59 -38.61 20.63
N SER A 9 -10.65 -39.02 21.33
CA SER A 9 -11.36 -38.17 22.30
C SER A 9 -10.48 -37.67 23.44
N ALA A 10 -9.55 -38.51 23.90
CA ALA A 10 -8.63 -38.17 24.98
C ALA A 10 -7.56 -37.13 24.59
N LEU A 11 -7.40 -36.80 23.30
CA LEU A 11 -6.38 -35.86 22.83
C LEU A 11 -6.79 -34.39 22.98
N GLY A 12 -8.06 -34.11 23.27
CA GLY A 12 -8.53 -32.73 23.49
C GLY A 12 -8.35 -31.80 22.29
N LEU A 13 -8.32 -32.34 21.07
CA LEU A 13 -8.14 -31.56 19.84
C LEU A 13 -9.35 -30.62 19.66
N THR A 14 -9.10 -29.31 19.69
CA THR A 14 -10.12 -28.26 19.55
C THR A 14 -10.43 -27.91 18.10
N THR A 15 -9.51 -28.22 17.18
CA THR A 15 -9.70 -28.12 15.72
C THR A 15 -9.26 -29.43 15.07
N THR A 16 -10.08 -29.94 14.16
CA THR A 16 -9.89 -31.26 13.51
C THR A 16 -10.03 -31.18 12.00
N GLU A 17 -10.06 -29.96 11.46
CA GLU A 17 -10.07 -29.73 10.03
C GLU A 17 -8.79 -30.31 9.42
N GLY A 18 -8.95 -31.18 8.42
CA GLY A 18 -7.83 -31.86 7.77
C GLY A 18 -7.32 -33.14 8.44
N LEU A 19 -7.76 -33.53 9.65
CA LEU A 19 -7.25 -34.73 10.37
C LEU A 19 -7.19 -35.98 9.47
N LYS A 20 -6.03 -36.64 9.43
CA LYS A 20 -5.79 -37.90 8.69
C LYS A 20 -5.16 -38.96 9.59
N LEU A 21 -5.50 -40.21 9.31
CA LEU A 21 -4.89 -41.40 9.88
C LEU A 21 -3.85 -41.99 8.93
N TYR A 22 -2.59 -41.93 9.36
CA TYR A 22 -1.44 -42.46 8.63
C TYR A 22 -1.06 -43.85 9.15
N HIS A 23 -0.65 -44.71 8.23
CA HIS A 23 -0.20 -46.08 8.48
C HIS A 23 1.28 -46.19 8.07
N PHE A 24 2.13 -46.79 8.90
CA PHE A 24 3.55 -46.90 8.61
C PHE A 24 3.84 -48.05 7.63
N GLU A 25 4.26 -47.73 6.41
CA GLU A 25 4.53 -48.68 5.34
C GLU A 25 5.93 -48.43 4.78
N ASN A 26 6.77 -49.47 4.71
CA ASN A 26 8.10 -49.40 4.09
C ASN A 26 9.03 -48.29 4.60
N GLY A 27 8.91 -47.90 5.88
CA GLY A 27 9.74 -46.86 6.48
C GLY A 27 9.11 -45.46 6.47
N GLU A 28 7.91 -45.29 5.92
CA GLU A 28 7.24 -43.99 5.78
C GLU A 28 5.80 -44.03 6.29
N GLY A 29 5.26 -42.88 6.68
CA GLY A 29 3.83 -42.74 7.00
C GLY A 29 3.00 -42.52 5.73
N VAL A 30 2.09 -43.44 5.42
CA VAL A 30 1.18 -43.35 4.26
C VAL A 30 -0.23 -43.03 4.73
N ASN A 31 -0.89 -42.02 4.13
CA ASN A 31 -2.27 -41.68 4.46
C ASN A 31 -3.21 -42.80 4.01
N ARG A 32 -3.94 -43.39 4.97
CA ARG A 32 -4.90 -44.48 4.72
C ARG A 32 -6.31 -44.13 5.20
N THR A 33 -6.58 -42.86 5.46
CA THR A 33 -7.86 -42.38 5.99
C THR A 33 -9.01 -42.75 5.06
N VAL A 34 -10.01 -43.44 5.61
CA VAL A 34 -11.27 -43.77 4.92
C VAL A 34 -12.43 -42.92 5.45
N SER A 35 -12.45 -42.63 6.76
CA SER A 35 -13.45 -41.75 7.35
C SER A 35 -12.92 -41.03 8.58
N VAL A 36 -13.49 -39.87 8.86
CA VAL A 36 -13.27 -39.12 10.09
C VAL A 36 -14.64 -38.68 10.60
N ASP A 37 -15.01 -39.16 11.79
CA ASP A 37 -16.23 -38.81 12.49
C ASP A 37 -15.87 -37.90 13.66
N LEU A 38 -16.12 -36.59 13.48
CA LEU A 38 -15.79 -35.58 14.46
C LEU A 38 -16.76 -35.54 15.65
N ALA A 39 -18.00 -35.99 15.44
CA ALA A 39 -19.01 -36.01 16.51
C ALA A 39 -18.67 -37.08 17.55
N ASN A 40 -18.15 -38.22 17.09
CA ASN A 40 -17.72 -39.32 17.95
C ASN A 40 -16.21 -39.37 18.20
N GLN A 41 -15.44 -38.44 17.60
CA GLN A 41 -13.98 -38.36 17.70
C GLN A 41 -13.26 -39.65 17.28
N ILE A 42 -13.66 -40.21 16.14
CA ILE A 42 -13.11 -41.46 15.57
C ILE A 42 -12.57 -41.23 14.17
N ALA A 43 -11.34 -41.68 13.90
CA ALA A 43 -10.77 -41.71 12.55
C ALA A 43 -10.47 -43.15 12.13
N CYS A 44 -10.89 -43.53 10.92
CA CYS A 44 -10.73 -44.89 10.40
C CYS A 44 -9.84 -44.91 9.16
N ALA A 45 -9.09 -46.01 9.01
CA ALA A 45 -8.23 -46.30 7.87
C ALA A 45 -8.40 -47.74 7.40
N GLU A 46 -8.12 -48.00 6.11
CA GLU A 46 -8.07 -49.34 5.54
C GLU A 46 -6.65 -49.71 5.13
N VAL A 47 -6.19 -50.87 5.60
CA VAL A 47 -4.82 -51.36 5.39
C VAL A 47 -4.81 -52.84 5.02
N SER A 48 -3.70 -53.34 4.47
CA SER A 48 -3.52 -54.75 4.13
C SER A 48 -2.73 -55.54 5.18
N PHE A 49 -2.06 -54.87 6.12
CA PHE A 49 -1.33 -55.43 7.27
C PHE A 49 -1.37 -54.44 8.44
N LEU A 50 -1.06 -54.89 9.65
CA LEU A 50 -0.99 -54.02 10.84
C LEU A 50 0.42 -53.49 11.04
N SER A 51 0.52 -52.18 11.24
CA SER A 51 1.75 -51.49 11.64
C SER A 51 1.40 -50.32 12.59
N PRO A 52 2.37 -49.53 13.09
CA PRO A 52 2.06 -48.31 13.81
C PRO A 52 1.17 -47.36 13.00
N PHE A 53 0.24 -46.73 13.71
CA PHE A 53 -0.63 -45.71 13.17
C PHE A 53 -0.34 -44.38 13.87
N ALA A 54 -0.49 -43.29 13.14
CA ALA A 54 -0.38 -41.95 13.68
C ALA A 54 -1.52 -41.09 13.15
N LEU A 55 -2.10 -40.30 14.06
CA LEU A 55 -3.00 -39.23 13.68
C LEU A 55 -2.18 -37.98 13.42
N PHE A 56 -2.38 -37.38 12.27
CA PHE A 56 -1.87 -36.06 11.97
C PHE A 56 -3.06 -35.19 11.59
N THR A 57 -3.30 -34.12 12.34
CA THR A 57 -3.71 -32.88 11.68
C THR A 57 -2.56 -32.49 10.75
N PRO A 58 -2.79 -32.37 9.43
CA PRO A 58 -1.92 -31.56 8.60
C PRO A 58 -1.76 -30.17 9.24
N LEU A 59 -0.70 -29.45 8.90
CA LEU A 59 -0.95 -28.03 8.65
C LEU A 59 -1.91 -28.01 7.43
N ASN A 60 -3.12 -27.49 7.61
CA ASN A 60 -4.20 -27.53 6.63
C ASN A 60 -4.36 -26.10 6.08
N GLU A 61 -3.58 -25.79 5.03
CA GLU A 61 -2.53 -24.75 5.10
C GLU A 61 -2.97 -23.27 5.08
N LEU A 62 -3.86 -22.94 6.01
CA LEU A 62 -3.66 -21.78 6.88
C LEU A 62 -2.24 -21.84 7.49
N PHE A 63 -1.32 -21.06 6.95
CA PHE A 63 0.07 -20.96 7.41
C PHE A 63 0.12 -20.53 8.89
N VAL A 64 1.23 -20.82 9.59
CA VAL A 64 1.76 -19.78 10.50
C VAL A 64 2.58 -18.84 9.63
N SER A 65 1.89 -17.90 8.97
CA SER A 65 2.57 -16.87 8.19
C SER A 65 3.43 -16.05 9.15
N ASN A 66 4.76 -16.06 8.96
CA ASN A 66 5.69 -15.24 9.73
C ASN A 66 5.42 -13.74 9.50
N PHE A 67 4.94 -13.40 8.30
CA PHE A 67 4.60 -12.05 7.88
C PHE A 67 3.22 -12.04 7.24
N GLN A 68 2.33 -11.19 7.76
CA GLN A 68 1.00 -10.94 7.21
C GLN A 68 0.92 -9.55 6.60
N THR A 69 0.18 -9.43 5.50
CA THR A 69 -0.12 -8.16 4.85
C THR A 69 -1.60 -8.12 4.50
N PHE A 70 -2.26 -7.01 4.80
CA PHE A 70 -3.70 -6.89 4.65
C PHE A 70 -4.06 -5.77 3.70
N ILE A 71 -4.99 -6.04 2.80
CA ILE A 71 -5.51 -5.08 1.83
C ILE A 71 -7.01 -4.98 2.09
N PRO A 72 -7.45 -3.96 2.84
CA PRO A 72 -8.82 -3.89 3.37
C PRO A 72 -9.87 -3.53 2.31
N HIS A 73 -9.45 -3.41 1.05
CA HIS A 73 -10.35 -3.12 -0.06
C HIS A 73 -9.79 -3.62 -1.38
N SER A 74 -10.61 -4.34 -2.12
CA SER A 74 -10.46 -4.73 -3.52
C SER A 74 -11.84 -4.62 -4.14
N ALA A 75 -11.91 -4.03 -5.33
CA ALA A 75 -13.13 -3.83 -6.08
C ALA A 75 -12.99 -4.37 -7.50
N GLN A 76 -14.03 -5.05 -7.96
CA GLN A 76 -14.13 -5.62 -9.30
C GLN A 76 -15.55 -5.47 -9.82
N GLY A 77 -15.73 -5.10 -11.09
CA GLY A 77 -17.05 -4.79 -11.62
C GLY A 77 -17.45 -3.34 -11.35
N GLY A 78 -18.59 -2.90 -11.89
CA GLY A 78 -19.04 -1.52 -11.78
C GLY A 78 -18.01 -0.51 -12.30
N GLY A 79 -17.24 -0.89 -13.32
CA GLY A 79 -16.14 -0.10 -13.87
C GLY A 79 -14.80 -0.28 -13.19
N PHE A 80 -14.76 -0.94 -12.03
CA PHE A 80 -13.54 -1.15 -11.27
C PHE A 80 -12.82 -2.45 -11.64
N LEU A 81 -11.49 -2.38 -11.57
CA LEU A 81 -10.59 -3.52 -11.54
C LEU A 81 -9.47 -3.22 -10.55
N THR A 82 -9.25 -4.16 -9.64
CA THR A 82 -8.14 -4.09 -8.69
C THR A 82 -6.99 -4.94 -9.19
N ARG A 83 -5.77 -4.38 -9.19
CA ARG A 83 -4.53 -5.09 -9.49
C ARG A 83 -3.62 -5.05 -8.26
N LEU A 84 -3.28 -6.21 -7.73
CA LEU A 84 -2.36 -6.37 -6.62
C LEU A 84 -1.02 -6.89 -7.16
N PHE A 85 0.04 -6.13 -6.92
CA PHE A 85 1.42 -6.54 -7.17
C PHE A 85 2.02 -7.09 -5.88
N VAL A 86 2.55 -8.31 -5.92
CA VAL A 86 3.27 -8.92 -4.79
C VAL A 86 4.66 -9.33 -5.27
N THR A 87 5.69 -8.74 -4.68
CA THR A 87 7.09 -9.04 -4.95
C THR A 87 7.73 -9.69 -3.72
N ASN A 88 8.58 -10.68 -3.95
CA ASN A 88 9.42 -11.28 -2.92
C ASN A 88 10.78 -10.55 -2.87
N PRO A 89 11.01 -9.64 -1.91
CA PRO A 89 12.28 -8.93 -1.78
C PRO A 89 13.42 -9.81 -1.23
N SER A 90 13.14 -11.05 -0.79
CA SER A 90 14.15 -11.93 -0.22
C SER A 90 14.97 -12.65 -1.29
N ASN A 91 16.13 -13.18 -0.88
CA ASN A 91 16.97 -14.03 -1.73
C ASN A 91 16.59 -15.53 -1.66
N GLN A 92 15.50 -15.87 -0.98
CA GLN A 92 14.96 -17.24 -0.87
C GLN A 92 13.61 -17.32 -1.57
N PRO A 93 13.19 -18.50 -2.06
CA PRO A 93 11.79 -18.72 -2.40
C PRO A 93 10.89 -18.41 -1.21
N ASN A 94 9.72 -17.82 -1.46
CA ASN A 94 8.77 -17.43 -0.43
C ASN A 94 7.40 -18.02 -0.76
N ARG A 95 6.92 -18.97 0.06
CA ARG A 95 5.54 -19.46 -0.06
C ARG A 95 4.59 -18.32 0.33
N LEU A 96 3.52 -18.16 -0.43
CA LEU A 96 2.50 -17.11 -0.30
C LEU A 96 1.12 -17.77 -0.24
N SER A 97 0.31 -17.39 0.74
CA SER A 97 -1.13 -17.64 0.80
C SER A 97 -1.88 -16.33 0.58
N ILE A 98 -2.90 -16.34 -0.25
CA ILE A 98 -3.79 -15.20 -0.52
C ILE A 98 -5.19 -15.64 -0.16
N THR A 99 -5.76 -15.06 0.89
CA THR A 99 -7.15 -15.32 1.30
C THR A 99 -8.03 -14.13 0.93
N ARG A 100 -9.03 -14.36 0.09
CA ARG A 100 -10.07 -13.40 -0.28
C ARG A 100 -11.26 -13.54 0.65
N ARG A 101 -11.78 -12.43 1.15
CA ARG A 101 -12.96 -12.38 2.01
C ARG A 101 -13.96 -11.36 1.51
N ASP A 102 -15.23 -11.67 1.66
CA ASP A 102 -16.31 -10.72 1.39
C ASP A 102 -16.42 -9.66 2.52
N PRO A 103 -17.29 -8.64 2.39
CA PRO A 103 -17.44 -7.62 3.41
C PRO A 103 -17.99 -8.12 4.74
N SER A 104 -18.64 -9.30 4.77
CA SER A 104 -19.10 -9.93 6.01
C SER A 104 -17.98 -10.64 6.77
N GLY A 105 -16.83 -10.83 6.14
CA GLY A 105 -15.68 -11.57 6.67
C GLY A 105 -15.64 -13.05 6.27
N THR A 106 -16.61 -13.49 5.45
CA THR A 106 -16.66 -14.87 4.95
C THR A 106 -15.52 -15.09 3.95
N ILE A 107 -14.79 -16.19 4.11
CA ILE A 107 -13.74 -16.58 3.15
C ILE A 107 -14.40 -17.00 1.84
N LEU A 108 -14.00 -16.34 0.76
CA LEU A 108 -14.42 -16.68 -0.60
C LEU A 108 -13.48 -17.70 -1.22
N GLU A 109 -12.18 -17.48 -1.06
CA GLU A 109 -11.13 -18.30 -1.66
C GLU A 109 -9.82 -18.16 -0.87
N THR A 110 -9.04 -19.24 -0.82
CA THR A 110 -7.63 -19.19 -0.45
C THR A 110 -6.78 -19.81 -1.57
N THR A 111 -5.88 -19.03 -2.14
CA THR A 111 -4.94 -19.47 -3.17
C THR A 111 -3.53 -19.53 -2.58
N GLU A 112 -2.76 -20.56 -2.94
CA GLU A 112 -1.35 -20.66 -2.58
C GLU A 112 -0.45 -20.56 -3.82
N THR A 113 0.70 -19.93 -3.66
CA THR A 113 1.74 -19.87 -4.70
C THR A 113 3.12 -19.74 -4.06
N THR A 114 4.17 -19.88 -4.85
CA THR A 114 5.56 -19.66 -4.41
C THR A 114 6.20 -18.63 -5.31
N LEU A 115 6.76 -17.58 -4.71
CA LEU A 115 7.54 -16.58 -5.43
C LEU A 115 9.02 -16.93 -5.34
N GLY A 116 9.71 -16.98 -6.48
CA GLY A 116 11.17 -17.07 -6.51
C GLY A 116 11.83 -15.84 -5.87
N PRO A 117 13.15 -15.89 -5.57
CA PRO A 117 13.91 -14.73 -5.14
C PRO A 117 13.75 -13.53 -6.09
N GLY A 118 13.30 -12.38 -5.61
CA GLY A 118 13.01 -11.20 -6.46
C GLY A 118 11.79 -11.36 -7.37
N GLY A 119 11.10 -12.50 -7.33
CA GLY A 119 9.94 -12.82 -8.16
C GLY A 119 8.74 -11.93 -7.85
N THR A 120 7.94 -11.66 -8.87
CA THR A 120 6.76 -10.80 -8.77
C THR A 120 5.56 -11.47 -9.40
N VAL A 121 4.43 -11.45 -8.71
CA VAL A 121 3.13 -11.85 -9.26
C VAL A 121 2.19 -10.66 -9.27
N GLN A 122 1.34 -10.60 -10.30
CA GLN A 122 0.19 -9.72 -10.34
C GLN A 122 -1.08 -10.55 -10.16
N LEU A 123 -1.90 -10.14 -9.20
CA LEU A 123 -3.23 -10.70 -8.97
C LEU A 123 -4.24 -9.65 -9.43
N ALA A 124 -4.97 -9.97 -10.49
CA ALA A 124 -5.98 -9.09 -11.05
C ALA A 124 -7.10 -9.93 -11.65
N GLY A 125 -8.31 -9.37 -11.68
CA GLY A 125 -9.35 -9.87 -12.57
C GLY A 125 -8.99 -9.64 -14.04
N THR A 126 -9.74 -10.29 -14.91
CA THR A 126 -9.80 -10.01 -16.34
C THR A 126 -10.53 -8.68 -16.61
N GLU A 127 -10.21 -8.01 -17.73
CA GLU A 127 -10.94 -6.81 -18.15
C GLU A 127 -12.44 -7.08 -18.39
N ALA A 128 -12.83 -8.33 -18.68
CA ALA A 128 -14.24 -8.69 -18.85
C ALA A 128 -15.04 -8.55 -17.54
N GLU A 129 -14.40 -8.79 -16.39
CA GLU A 129 -15.07 -8.69 -15.09
C GLU A 129 -15.34 -7.24 -14.67
N ARG A 130 -14.70 -6.26 -15.32
CA ARG A 130 -14.95 -4.82 -15.09
C ARG A 130 -16.41 -4.41 -15.35
N VAL A 131 -17.04 -5.05 -16.33
CA VAL A 131 -18.43 -4.76 -16.75
C VAL A 131 -19.46 -5.48 -15.86
N GLY A 132 -19.01 -6.35 -14.96
CA GLY A 132 -19.87 -7.09 -14.04
C GLY A 132 -20.51 -6.20 -12.97
N ALA A 133 -21.38 -6.80 -12.15
CA ALA A 133 -21.84 -6.16 -10.92
C ALA A 133 -20.64 -5.87 -9.99
N LEU A 134 -20.67 -4.73 -9.30
CA LEU A 134 -19.62 -4.37 -8.35
C LEU A 134 -19.55 -5.41 -7.23
N GLY A 135 -18.46 -6.16 -7.19
CA GLY A 135 -18.00 -6.96 -6.07
C GLY A 135 -16.97 -6.20 -5.26
N VAL A 136 -17.09 -6.29 -3.93
CA VAL A 136 -16.13 -5.74 -2.98
C VAL A 136 -15.62 -6.90 -2.13
N GLU A 137 -14.31 -6.96 -1.96
CA GLU A 137 -13.63 -7.96 -1.13
C GLU A 137 -12.46 -7.30 -0.39
N TRP A 138 -11.84 -8.06 0.50
CA TRP A 138 -10.55 -7.69 1.09
C TRP A 138 -9.62 -8.92 1.13
N LEU A 139 -8.32 -8.66 1.16
CA LEU A 139 -7.30 -9.69 1.01
C LEU A 139 -6.42 -9.78 2.27
N ALA A 140 -6.18 -11.01 2.71
CA ALA A 140 -5.12 -11.33 3.66
C ALA A 140 -4.03 -12.12 2.95
N LEU A 141 -2.80 -11.60 2.97
CA LEU A 141 -1.61 -12.26 2.44
C LEU A 141 -0.81 -12.83 3.60
N GLY A 142 -0.55 -14.14 3.59
CA GLY A 142 0.34 -14.81 4.52
C GLY A 142 1.61 -15.30 3.82
N SER A 143 2.78 -15.11 4.44
CA SER A 143 4.07 -15.49 3.85
C SER A 143 5.11 -15.95 4.85
N GLU A 144 6.13 -16.65 4.35
CA GLU A 144 7.27 -17.14 5.14
C GLU A 144 8.34 -16.05 5.36
N TYR A 145 8.52 -15.16 4.37
CA TYR A 145 9.40 -14.00 4.41
C TYR A 145 8.62 -12.71 4.09
N PRO A 146 9.11 -11.52 4.48
CA PRO A 146 8.42 -10.26 4.19
C PRO A 146 8.11 -10.10 2.70
N LEU A 147 6.94 -9.54 2.39
CA LEU A 147 6.51 -9.24 1.02
C LEU A 147 6.54 -7.74 0.78
N ALA A 148 6.80 -7.37 -0.47
CA ALA A 148 6.47 -6.06 -1.01
C ALA A 148 5.11 -6.17 -1.69
N ALA A 149 4.08 -5.47 -1.21
CA ALA A 149 2.76 -5.50 -1.81
C ALA A 149 2.25 -4.09 -2.09
N SER A 150 1.67 -3.90 -3.27
CA SER A 150 1.08 -2.64 -3.72
C SER A 150 -0.21 -2.92 -4.49
N ILE A 151 -1.22 -2.10 -4.29
CA ILE A 151 -2.51 -2.22 -4.98
C ILE A 151 -2.71 -1.04 -5.94
N LEU A 152 -3.29 -1.30 -7.09
CA LEU A 152 -3.73 -0.31 -8.07
C LEU A 152 -5.22 -0.52 -8.32
N PHE A 153 -6.05 0.45 -7.94
CA PHE A 153 -7.44 0.50 -8.35
C PHE A 153 -7.51 1.21 -9.68
N ASP A 154 -8.14 0.60 -10.67
CA ASP A 154 -8.35 1.14 -12.01
C ASP A 154 -9.85 1.18 -12.27
N PHE A 155 -10.38 2.36 -12.56
CA PHE A 155 -11.77 2.59 -12.87
C PHE A 155 -11.91 3.06 -14.31
N ASP A 156 -12.83 2.50 -15.08
CA ASP A 156 -13.13 2.91 -16.44
C ASP A 156 -14.62 3.20 -16.61
N SER A 157 -14.98 4.47 -16.79
CA SER A 157 -16.38 4.86 -16.99
C SER A 157 -16.96 4.39 -18.32
N ALA A 158 -16.12 4.12 -19.34
CA ALA A 158 -16.58 3.65 -20.65
C ALA A 158 -17.25 2.28 -20.55
N SER A 159 -16.89 1.49 -19.54
CA SER A 159 -17.53 0.20 -19.26
C SER A 159 -18.95 0.32 -18.68
N LEU A 160 -19.38 1.54 -18.33
CA LEU A 160 -20.67 1.83 -17.69
C LEU A 160 -21.65 2.60 -18.59
N ASP A 161 -21.32 2.84 -19.87
CA ASP A 161 -22.14 3.64 -20.80
C ASP A 161 -22.50 5.03 -20.24
N LEU A 162 -21.53 5.64 -19.54
CA LEU A 162 -21.67 6.99 -18.99
C LEU A 162 -21.44 8.03 -20.10
N ALA A 163 -22.06 9.20 -19.97
CA ALA A 163 -22.00 10.25 -21.00
C ALA A 163 -20.60 10.82 -21.24
N GLU A 164 -19.68 10.61 -20.29
CA GLU A 164 -18.28 11.00 -20.38
C GLU A 164 -17.38 9.79 -20.13
N ASP A 165 -16.53 9.50 -21.12
CA ASP A 165 -15.48 8.49 -21.02
C ASP A 165 -14.29 9.08 -20.26
N PHE A 166 -14.05 8.57 -19.07
CA PHE A 166 -12.86 8.80 -18.30
C PHE A 166 -12.46 7.49 -17.63
N ARG A 167 -11.17 7.19 -17.72
CA ARG A 167 -10.56 6.21 -16.83
C ARG A 167 -10.04 6.96 -15.59
N THR A 168 -9.70 6.30 -14.50
CA THR A 168 -8.83 6.84 -13.44
C THR A 168 -8.16 5.68 -12.71
N ALA A 169 -6.90 5.84 -12.30
CA ALA A 169 -6.22 4.82 -11.54
C ALA A 169 -5.51 5.41 -10.31
N VAL A 170 -5.48 4.65 -9.22
CA VAL A 170 -4.83 5.06 -7.98
C VAL A 170 -4.07 3.90 -7.35
N GLY A 171 -2.79 4.13 -7.09
CA GLY A 171 -1.95 3.23 -6.31
C GLY A 171 -2.15 3.45 -4.81
N ALA A 172 -2.21 2.39 -4.02
CA ALA A 172 -2.18 2.47 -2.55
C ALA A 172 -1.28 1.39 -1.97
N LEU A 173 -0.83 1.60 -0.74
CA LEU A 173 -0.16 0.55 0.03
C LEU A 173 -1.15 -0.19 0.94
N PRO A 174 -0.93 -1.48 1.19
CA PRO A 174 -1.46 -2.11 2.38
C PRO A 174 -0.92 -1.40 3.63
N GLY A 175 -1.81 -0.98 4.52
CA GLY A 175 -1.43 -0.48 5.83
C GLY A 175 -1.05 -1.66 6.76
N PRO A 176 -0.11 -1.48 7.69
CA PRO A 176 0.11 -2.48 8.74
C PRO A 176 -1.15 -2.64 9.61
N PRO A 177 -1.33 -3.79 10.28
CA PRO A 177 -2.33 -3.96 11.33
C PRO A 177 -2.15 -2.94 12.44
N VAL A 178 -3.20 -2.20 12.77
CA VAL A 178 -3.16 -1.09 13.74
C VAL A 178 -4.43 -1.02 14.58
N SER A 179 -4.29 -0.77 15.88
CA SER A 179 -5.46 -0.45 16.71
C SER A 179 -5.90 0.99 16.57
N SER A 180 -5.01 1.89 16.15
CA SER A 180 -5.33 3.29 15.91
C SER A 180 -4.42 3.91 14.86
N PHE A 181 -4.98 4.84 14.10
CA PHE A 181 -4.27 5.57 13.06
C PHE A 181 -4.88 6.94 12.78
N THR A 182 -4.13 7.79 12.09
CA THR A 182 -4.59 9.10 11.63
C THR A 182 -4.39 9.21 10.12
N VAL A 183 -5.36 9.80 9.44
CA VAL A 183 -5.28 10.10 8.00
C VAL A 183 -5.54 11.60 7.79
N PRO A 184 -4.81 12.27 6.88
CA PRO A 184 -5.11 13.65 6.53
C PRO A 184 -6.43 13.72 5.74
N VAL A 185 -7.19 14.80 5.92
CA VAL A 185 -8.46 15.03 5.24
C VAL A 185 -8.44 16.39 4.58
N ARG A 186 -8.77 16.41 3.28
CA ARG A 186 -9.04 17.63 2.53
C ARG A 186 -10.34 17.46 1.76
N VAL A 187 -11.26 18.41 1.91
CA VAL A 187 -12.53 18.46 1.16
C VAL A 187 -12.70 19.89 0.65
N ALA A 188 -12.38 20.13 -0.62
CA ALA A 188 -12.41 21.48 -1.21
C ALA A 188 -13.76 21.81 -1.86
N THR A 189 -14.49 20.82 -2.38
CA THR A 189 -15.86 20.98 -2.87
C THR A 189 -16.68 19.73 -2.52
N LEU A 190 -17.99 19.75 -2.77
CA LEU A 190 -18.83 18.56 -2.59
C LEU A 190 -18.47 17.42 -3.55
N ASP A 191 -17.80 17.75 -4.65
CA ASP A 191 -17.29 16.78 -5.63
C ASP A 191 -15.93 16.21 -5.21
N VAL A 192 -15.41 16.61 -4.04
CA VAL A 192 -14.24 16.00 -3.41
C VAL A 192 -14.71 15.04 -2.32
N THR A 193 -14.55 13.73 -2.53
CA THR A 193 -14.85 12.74 -1.50
C THR A 193 -13.58 12.20 -0.88
N VAL A 194 -13.56 11.98 0.44
CA VAL A 194 -12.54 11.16 1.09
C VAL A 194 -13.24 9.90 1.57
N SER A 195 -12.77 8.74 1.14
CA SER A 195 -13.35 7.44 1.43
C SER A 195 -12.38 6.59 2.23
N LEU A 196 -12.93 5.87 3.20
CA LEU A 196 -12.18 5.00 4.10
C LEU A 196 -12.71 3.58 3.96
N ALA A 197 -11.80 2.62 3.78
CA ALA A 197 -12.05 1.20 3.93
C ALA A 197 -11.35 0.67 5.18
N LEU A 198 -12.06 -0.10 5.99
CA LEU A 198 -11.60 -0.73 7.21
C LEU A 198 -11.90 -2.21 7.18
N ALA A 199 -10.94 -3.06 7.54
CA ALA A 199 -11.17 -4.47 7.83
C ALA A 199 -10.82 -4.77 9.29
N ASN A 200 -11.71 -5.46 10.00
CA ASN A 200 -11.43 -6.03 11.29
C ASN A 200 -10.58 -7.30 11.10
N LEU A 201 -9.48 -7.42 11.85
CA LEU A 201 -8.55 -8.54 11.69
C LEU A 201 -8.71 -9.61 12.77
N THR A 202 -9.75 -9.50 13.60
CA THR A 202 -10.04 -10.47 14.68
C THR A 202 -11.30 -11.29 14.40
N ASP A 203 -11.45 -12.36 15.16
CA ASP A 203 -12.62 -13.24 15.18
C ASP A 203 -13.74 -12.76 16.12
N ALA A 204 -13.66 -11.52 16.61
CA ALA A 204 -14.62 -10.90 17.51
C ALA A 204 -15.12 -9.55 16.96
N ASP A 205 -16.28 -9.10 17.42
CA ASP A 205 -16.78 -7.75 17.10
C ASP A 205 -15.79 -6.68 17.57
N ASN A 206 -15.54 -5.68 16.71
CA ASN A 206 -14.66 -4.56 16.99
C ASN A 206 -15.41 -3.23 16.84
N GLN A 207 -15.53 -2.48 17.94
CA GLN A 207 -16.11 -1.13 17.92
C GLN A 207 -15.03 -0.11 17.58
N VAL A 208 -15.23 0.63 16.50
CA VAL A 208 -14.30 1.63 15.98
C VAL A 208 -14.87 3.04 16.15
N THR A 209 -14.08 3.94 16.74
CA THR A 209 -14.38 5.36 16.86
C THR A 209 -13.63 6.16 15.80
N LEU A 210 -14.33 7.10 15.18
CA LEU A 210 -13.83 7.99 14.13
C LEU A 210 -13.95 9.43 14.63
N THR A 211 -12.86 10.21 14.66
CA THR A 211 -12.85 11.60 15.12
C THR A 211 -12.27 12.52 14.07
N LEU A 212 -13.12 13.38 13.50
CA LEU A 212 -12.71 14.39 12.53
C LEU A 212 -12.20 15.64 13.27
N ARG A 213 -10.99 16.08 12.93
CA ARG A 213 -10.34 17.27 13.48
C ARG A 213 -10.04 18.30 12.40
N ASP A 214 -10.02 19.57 12.78
CA ASP A 214 -9.62 20.66 11.87
C ASP A 214 -8.11 20.96 11.93
N THR A 215 -7.68 22.02 11.22
CA THR A 215 -6.30 22.50 11.20
C THR A 215 -5.72 22.88 12.57
N THR A 216 -6.56 23.18 13.55
CA THR A 216 -6.16 23.51 14.93
C THR A 216 -6.07 22.29 15.84
N GLY A 217 -6.48 21.11 15.36
CA GLY A 217 -6.61 19.88 16.14
C GLY A 217 -7.93 19.76 16.91
N ALA A 218 -8.83 20.74 16.78
CA ALA A 218 -10.12 20.74 17.44
C ALA A 218 -11.04 19.70 16.80
N THR A 219 -11.71 18.89 17.64
CA THR A 219 -12.71 17.94 17.18
C THR A 219 -13.90 18.68 16.56
N ARG A 220 -14.24 18.34 15.33
CA ARG A 220 -15.40 18.86 14.60
C ARG A 220 -16.57 17.91 14.58
N ALA A 221 -16.29 16.60 14.54
CA ALA A 221 -17.31 15.57 14.62
C ALA A 221 -16.70 14.25 15.10
N THR A 222 -17.55 13.41 15.67
CA THR A 222 -17.23 12.03 16.05
C THR A 222 -18.32 11.12 15.53
N ASP A 223 -17.93 9.93 15.09
CA ASP A 223 -18.82 8.87 14.66
C ASP A 223 -18.25 7.52 15.16
N SER A 224 -19.05 6.46 15.11
CA SER A 224 -18.60 5.11 15.43
C SER A 224 -19.20 4.09 14.48
N LEU A 225 -18.57 2.93 14.38
CA LEU A 225 -19.10 1.77 13.67
C LEU A 225 -18.68 0.49 14.41
N THR A 226 -19.44 -0.58 14.22
CA THR A 226 -19.09 -1.92 14.71
C THR A 226 -18.79 -2.79 13.51
N LEU A 227 -17.61 -3.39 13.49
CA LEU A 227 -17.23 -4.42 12.51
C LEU A 227 -17.39 -5.78 13.18
N GLY A 228 -18.11 -6.70 12.53
CA GLY A 228 -18.16 -8.09 12.96
C GLY A 228 -16.81 -8.81 12.81
N PRO A 229 -16.73 -10.10 13.16
CA PRO A 229 -15.54 -10.93 12.99
C PRO A 229 -15.07 -10.89 11.54
N PHE A 230 -13.83 -10.49 11.29
CA PHE A 230 -13.26 -10.38 9.94
C PHE A 230 -14.04 -9.48 8.97
N ALA A 231 -15.00 -8.69 9.45
CA ALA A 231 -15.86 -7.88 8.59
C ALA A 231 -15.12 -6.64 8.07
N GLN A 232 -15.61 -6.12 6.95
CA GLN A 232 -15.08 -4.94 6.28
C GLN A 232 -16.19 -3.90 6.10
N ALA A 233 -15.82 -2.62 6.19
CA ALA A 233 -16.68 -1.51 5.83
C ALA A 233 -15.92 -0.53 4.95
N ALA A 234 -16.55 -0.07 3.87
CA ALA A 234 -16.07 1.04 3.05
C ALA A 234 -17.16 2.11 2.93
N PHE A 235 -16.80 3.37 3.11
CA PHE A 235 -17.73 4.49 3.02
C PHE A 235 -17.00 5.79 2.68
N SER A 236 -17.70 6.73 2.04
CA SER A 236 -17.26 8.11 1.96
C SER A 236 -17.50 8.82 3.28
N LEU A 237 -16.59 9.70 3.72
CA LEU A 237 -16.81 10.53 4.90
C LEU A 237 -18.08 11.37 4.74
N GLN A 238 -18.39 11.82 3.52
CA GLN A 238 -19.61 12.56 3.23
C GLN A 238 -20.90 11.73 3.34
N ASP A 239 -20.83 10.40 3.33
CA ASP A 239 -22.00 9.54 3.52
C ASP A 239 -22.43 9.50 5.00
N ARG A 240 -21.50 9.82 5.91
CA ARG A 240 -21.74 9.86 7.35
C ARG A 240 -22.29 11.22 7.76
N ASP A 241 -23.52 11.27 8.28
CA ASP A 241 -24.21 12.52 8.64
C ASP A 241 -23.38 13.44 9.53
N ALA A 242 -22.69 12.88 10.54
CA ALA A 242 -21.84 13.65 11.47
C ALA A 242 -20.71 14.39 10.74
N PHE A 243 -20.05 13.71 9.80
CA PHE A 243 -18.94 14.28 9.03
C PHE A 243 -19.41 15.17 7.90
N ARG A 244 -20.47 14.76 7.18
CA ARG A 244 -21.11 15.61 6.17
C ARG A 244 -21.45 16.97 6.75
N ASN A 245 -22.15 17.02 7.89
CA ASN A 245 -22.51 18.29 8.52
C ASN A 245 -21.31 19.11 9.01
N ALA A 246 -20.18 18.47 9.32
CA ALA A 246 -18.95 19.15 9.75
C ALA A 246 -18.16 19.75 8.57
N VAL A 247 -18.26 19.17 7.37
CA VAL A 247 -17.58 19.67 6.17
C VAL A 247 -18.48 20.52 5.26
N LEU A 248 -19.81 20.39 5.40
CA LEU A 248 -20.77 21.23 4.67
C LEU A 248 -20.70 22.69 5.18
N GLY A 249 -20.65 23.64 4.23
CA GLY A 249 -20.72 25.08 4.53
C GLY A 249 -19.38 25.77 4.77
N VAL A 250 -18.26 25.06 4.70
CA VAL A 250 -16.92 25.67 4.59
C VAL A 250 -16.45 25.62 3.13
N PRO A 251 -15.77 26.68 2.63
CA PRO A 251 -15.23 26.68 1.27
C PRO A 251 -14.19 25.58 1.02
N GLU A 252 -13.44 25.20 2.05
CA GLU A 252 -12.48 24.10 2.03
C GLU A 252 -12.27 23.62 3.47
N PHE A 253 -12.41 22.31 3.69
CA PHE A 253 -12.03 21.67 4.93
C PHE A 253 -10.62 21.08 4.81
N VAL A 254 -9.75 21.42 5.75
CA VAL A 254 -8.44 20.78 5.93
C VAL A 254 -8.31 20.33 7.38
N GLY A 255 -7.86 19.10 7.58
CA GLY A 255 -7.79 18.50 8.90
C GLY A 255 -7.30 17.06 8.87
N SER A 256 -7.74 16.28 9.85
CA SER A 256 -7.40 14.87 9.96
C SER A 256 -8.57 14.05 10.48
N LEU A 257 -8.55 12.76 10.21
CA LEU A 257 -9.45 11.78 10.79
C LEU A 257 -8.63 10.82 11.63
N ASP A 258 -8.88 10.83 12.94
CA ASP A 258 -8.37 9.81 13.85
C ASP A 258 -9.33 8.62 13.84
N VAL A 259 -8.79 7.42 13.72
CA VAL A 259 -9.52 6.16 13.80
C VAL A 259 -8.91 5.33 14.92
N ALA A 260 -9.76 4.80 15.80
CA ALA A 260 -9.31 3.96 16.91
C ALA A 260 -10.29 2.83 17.18
N ALA A 261 -9.79 1.61 17.23
CA ALA A 261 -10.47 0.47 17.85
C ALA A 261 -10.63 0.73 19.35
N THR A 262 -11.78 0.35 19.90
CA THR A 262 -12.08 0.48 21.33
C THR A 262 -11.25 -0.52 22.15
N ASP A 263 -11.06 -1.72 21.60
CA ASP A 263 -10.10 -2.69 22.13
C ASP A 263 -8.74 -2.51 21.44
N PRO A 264 -7.68 -2.10 22.16
CA PRO A 264 -6.35 -1.97 21.57
C PRO A 264 -5.76 -3.32 21.10
N ALA A 265 -6.30 -4.46 21.55
CA ALA A 265 -5.91 -5.78 21.08
C ALA A 265 -6.61 -6.19 19.76
N ALA A 266 -7.53 -5.37 19.25
CA ALA A 266 -8.30 -5.64 18.04
C ALA A 266 -7.76 -4.83 16.83
N PRO A 267 -6.74 -5.34 16.12
CA PRO A 267 -6.13 -4.62 15.02
C PRO A 267 -7.09 -4.46 13.83
N LEU A 268 -6.92 -3.33 13.14
CA LEU A 268 -7.59 -2.95 11.92
C LEU A 268 -6.58 -2.90 10.78
N ALA A 269 -7.03 -3.19 9.56
CA ALA A 269 -6.36 -2.74 8.34
C ALA A 269 -7.17 -1.59 7.74
N ALA A 270 -6.49 -0.57 7.21
CA ALA A 270 -7.15 0.59 6.62
C ALA A 270 -6.54 1.00 5.27
N LEU A 271 -7.40 1.51 4.41
CA LEU A 271 -7.03 2.10 3.12
C LEU A 271 -7.89 3.34 2.91
N VAL A 272 -7.26 4.42 2.48
CA VAL A 272 -7.96 5.68 2.20
C VAL A 272 -7.76 6.05 0.74
N ALA A 273 -8.87 6.37 0.09
CA ALA A 273 -8.89 6.93 -1.24
C ALA A 273 -9.69 8.22 -1.23
N ALA A 274 -9.29 9.21 -2.02
CA ALA A 274 -10.09 10.40 -2.27
C ALA A 274 -10.40 10.52 -3.76
N ASN A 275 -11.53 11.12 -4.07
CA ASN A 275 -11.93 11.46 -5.43
C ASN A 275 -12.03 12.98 -5.50
N GLU A 276 -11.39 13.63 -6.47
CA GLU A 276 -11.61 15.04 -6.77
C GLU A 276 -12.05 15.15 -8.24
N ARG A 277 -13.35 15.38 -8.47
CA ARG A 277 -13.93 15.55 -9.81
C ARG A 277 -13.65 14.37 -10.77
N GLY A 278 -13.85 13.15 -10.29
CA GLY A 278 -13.63 11.92 -11.06
C GLY A 278 -12.21 11.36 -10.98
N GLN A 279 -11.28 12.02 -10.30
CA GLN A 279 -9.89 11.57 -10.18
C GLN A 279 -9.63 10.92 -8.83
N LEU A 280 -9.21 9.65 -8.85
CA LEU A 280 -8.87 8.92 -7.65
C LEU A 280 -7.43 9.23 -7.19
N THR A 281 -7.28 9.35 -5.87
CA THR A 281 -6.01 9.53 -5.15
C THR A 281 -6.04 8.64 -3.92
N SER A 282 -4.90 8.16 -3.43
CA SER A 282 -4.85 7.42 -2.16
C SER A 282 -4.36 8.36 -1.07
N LEU A 283 -4.56 8.05 0.20
CA LEU A 283 -3.96 8.82 1.29
C LEU A 283 -3.27 7.86 2.27
N PRO A 284 -2.12 8.23 2.85
CA PRO A 284 -1.47 7.39 3.83
C PRO A 284 -2.33 7.20 5.07
N VAL A 285 -2.22 6.00 5.62
CA VAL A 285 -2.59 5.68 6.98
C VAL A 285 -1.31 5.68 7.82
N SER A 286 -1.23 6.50 8.86
CA SER A 286 -0.13 6.43 9.83
C SER A 286 -0.63 5.94 11.16
N GLN A 287 0.10 4.99 11.75
CA GLN A 287 -0.07 4.64 13.16
C GLN A 287 -0.09 5.91 13.99
N SER A 288 -1.13 6.07 14.82
CA SER A 288 -1.14 7.14 15.80
C SER A 288 -0.28 6.68 16.97
N THR A 289 1.01 6.98 16.89
CA THR A 289 1.95 6.69 17.98
C THR A 289 1.56 7.53 19.20
N MET A 290 0.96 6.90 20.20
CA MET A 290 1.13 7.31 21.58
C MET A 290 2.26 6.47 22.16
N ASP A 291 3.37 7.16 22.45
CA ASP A 291 4.62 6.73 23.08
C ASP A 291 5.79 6.42 22.13
N ALA A 292 6.80 7.30 22.23
CA ALA A 292 8.00 7.37 21.41
C ALA A 292 8.89 6.12 21.49
N VAL A 293 9.42 5.65 20.36
CA VAL A 293 10.47 4.62 20.34
C VAL A 293 11.63 4.98 19.40
N SER A 294 12.83 4.86 20.00
CA SER A 294 14.21 4.84 19.49
C SER A 294 14.76 5.97 18.61
N PRO A 295 15.96 6.48 18.91
CA PRO A 295 16.63 7.50 18.11
C PRO A 295 17.10 6.93 16.75
N PRO A 296 16.98 7.71 15.66
CA PRO A 296 17.43 7.30 14.33
C PRO A 296 18.98 7.21 14.23
N PRO A 297 19.52 6.47 13.23
CA PRO A 297 20.95 6.39 12.95
C PRO A 297 21.58 7.77 12.62
N PRO A 298 22.92 7.92 12.74
CA PRO A 298 23.61 9.21 12.60
C PRO A 298 23.47 9.80 11.18
N ASP A 299 23.22 11.12 11.13
CA ASP A 299 22.68 11.86 9.98
C ASP A 299 23.47 13.18 9.72
N PRO A 300 23.71 13.58 8.45
CA PRO A 300 24.51 14.75 8.11
C PRO A 300 23.76 16.10 8.14
N ILE A 301 22.43 16.10 8.01
CA ILE A 301 21.57 17.30 8.08
C ILE A 301 21.26 17.57 9.57
N ALA A 302 22.33 17.83 10.32
CA ALA A 302 22.49 17.41 11.72
C ALA A 302 21.45 17.94 12.73
N GLY A 303 21.13 17.08 13.71
CA GLY A 303 20.37 17.42 14.92
C GLY A 303 19.25 16.42 15.23
N GLY A 304 18.87 16.32 16.51
CA GLY A 304 17.77 15.45 16.96
C GLY A 304 16.39 15.88 16.44
N GLY A 305 15.47 14.92 16.38
CA GLY A 305 14.13 15.04 15.81
C GLY A 305 13.87 13.96 14.74
N PRO A 306 12.66 13.36 14.68
CA PRO A 306 12.22 12.52 13.56
C PRO A 306 12.35 13.21 12.20
N ARG A 307 12.42 12.39 11.15
CA ARG A 307 12.76 12.81 9.79
C ARG A 307 11.85 12.15 8.78
N THR A 308 11.41 12.93 7.79
CA THR A 308 10.47 12.48 6.76
C THR A 308 10.95 13.01 5.41
N PHE A 309 11.08 12.14 4.42
CA PHE A 309 11.62 12.49 3.10
C PHE A 309 10.58 12.32 2.01
N LEU A 310 10.49 13.34 1.18
CA LEU A 310 9.55 13.45 0.08
C LEU A 310 10.38 13.56 -1.21
N PRO A 311 10.72 12.45 -1.87
CA PRO A 311 11.79 12.40 -2.88
C PRO A 311 11.46 13.12 -4.20
N HIS A 312 10.24 13.62 -4.33
CA HIS A 312 9.78 14.28 -5.55
C HIS A 312 8.71 15.32 -5.24
N SER A 313 8.77 16.44 -5.96
CA SER A 313 7.81 17.52 -5.98
C SER A 313 7.91 18.18 -7.35
N ALA A 314 6.77 18.45 -7.97
CA ALA A 314 6.67 19.16 -9.24
C ALA A 314 5.75 20.39 -9.08
N THR A 315 6.20 21.52 -9.60
CA THR A 315 5.41 22.76 -9.73
C THR A 315 5.64 23.35 -11.11
N GLY A 316 4.59 23.79 -11.79
CA GLY A 316 4.66 24.27 -13.18
C GLY A 316 4.53 23.13 -14.19
N GLY A 317 4.49 23.45 -15.48
CA GLY A 317 4.30 22.45 -16.52
C GLY A 317 2.98 21.68 -16.40
N GLY A 318 1.93 22.31 -15.85
CA GLY A 318 0.67 21.64 -15.54
C GLY A 318 0.63 21.01 -14.14
N PHE A 319 1.77 20.90 -13.44
CA PHE A 319 1.86 20.27 -12.12
C PHE A 319 1.73 21.25 -10.95
N LEU A 320 1.20 20.73 -9.84
CA LEU A 320 1.25 21.34 -8.53
C LEU A 320 1.39 20.25 -7.47
N THR A 321 2.39 20.37 -6.60
CA THR A 321 2.53 19.48 -5.44
C THR A 321 1.95 20.13 -4.20
N ARG A 322 1.12 19.37 -3.47
CA ARG A 322 0.63 19.76 -2.15
C ARG A 322 1.14 18.78 -1.11
N VAL A 323 1.52 19.30 0.05
CA VAL A 323 2.00 18.52 1.18
C VAL A 323 1.05 18.73 2.36
N LEU A 324 0.40 17.66 2.81
CA LEU A 324 -0.37 17.65 4.05
C LEU A 324 0.53 17.16 5.17
N LEU A 325 0.66 17.96 6.23
CA LEU A 325 1.41 17.59 7.43
C LEU A 325 0.46 17.56 8.61
N THR A 326 0.38 16.43 9.30
CA THR A 326 -0.42 16.30 10.52
C THR A 326 0.50 15.97 11.69
N ASN A 327 0.36 16.73 12.77
CA ASN A 327 1.03 16.45 14.03
C ASN A 327 0.34 15.27 14.71
N LEU A 328 1.07 14.19 14.99
CA LEU A 328 0.48 13.01 15.64
C LEU A 328 0.44 13.13 17.17
N THR A 329 0.96 14.23 17.73
CA THR A 329 1.10 14.40 19.17
C THR A 329 0.11 15.38 19.78
N ARG A 330 -0.03 15.32 21.11
CA ARG A 330 -0.83 16.27 21.92
C ARG A 330 -0.06 17.53 22.33
N SER A 331 1.16 17.69 21.82
CA SER A 331 2.01 18.86 22.07
C SER A 331 2.14 19.67 20.79
N ILE A 332 2.49 20.96 20.90
CA ILE A 332 2.92 21.73 19.73
C ILE A 332 4.16 21.05 19.14
N ASN A 333 4.20 20.90 17.82
CA ASN A 333 5.30 20.28 17.11
C ASN A 333 5.89 21.28 16.10
N VAL A 334 7.17 21.63 16.26
CA VAL A 334 7.86 22.50 15.31
C VAL A 334 8.43 21.65 14.19
N VAL A 335 8.05 21.97 12.95
CA VAL A 335 8.51 21.29 11.74
C VAL A 335 9.35 22.25 10.91
N THR A 336 10.60 21.89 10.64
CA THR A 336 11.44 22.56 9.65
C THR A 336 11.38 21.79 8.33
N LEU A 337 10.86 22.44 7.29
CA LEU A 337 10.84 21.93 5.93
C LEU A 337 11.99 22.55 5.14
N HIS A 338 12.81 21.70 4.54
CA HIS A 338 13.81 22.08 3.55
C HIS A 338 13.34 21.64 2.17
N ARG A 339 13.29 22.57 1.22
CA ARG A 339 13.02 22.30 -0.20
C ARG A 339 14.34 22.37 -0.95
N TYR A 340 14.77 21.25 -1.51
CA TYR A 340 15.97 21.16 -2.32
C TYR A 340 15.58 21.10 -3.81
N GLU A 341 16.28 21.88 -4.61
CA GLU A 341 16.19 21.84 -6.06
C GLU A 341 16.82 20.56 -6.61
N GLN A 342 16.54 20.23 -7.87
CA GLN A 342 17.04 19.00 -8.51
C GLN A 342 18.58 18.85 -8.46
N ASN A 343 19.32 19.96 -8.47
CA ASN A 343 20.79 19.97 -8.38
C ASN A 343 21.34 19.89 -6.92
N GLY A 344 20.47 19.73 -5.93
CA GLY A 344 20.83 19.64 -4.51
C GLY A 344 21.07 20.96 -3.79
N LEU A 345 20.86 22.10 -4.46
CA LEU A 345 20.85 23.39 -3.78
C LEU A 345 19.58 23.54 -2.94
N LEU A 346 19.73 24.09 -1.74
CA LEU A 346 18.58 24.44 -0.90
C LEU A 346 17.87 25.65 -1.51
N GLY A 347 16.65 25.44 -2.02
CA GLY A 347 15.81 26.48 -2.60
C GLY A 347 15.04 27.28 -1.54
N ASP A 348 14.40 26.58 -0.59
CA ASP A 348 13.58 27.21 0.45
C ASP A 348 13.72 26.48 1.80
N ARG A 349 13.57 27.23 2.89
CA ARG A 349 13.51 26.71 4.26
C ARG A 349 12.37 27.38 5.02
N ARG A 350 11.41 26.58 5.47
CA ARG A 350 10.25 27.03 6.25
C ARG A 350 10.24 26.40 7.63
N ILE A 351 9.87 27.17 8.64
CA ILE A 351 9.62 26.69 10.00
C ILE A 351 8.12 26.84 10.27
N LEU A 352 7.49 25.74 10.64
CA LEU A 352 6.06 25.63 10.89
C LEU A 352 5.86 25.22 12.35
N SER A 353 4.84 25.78 12.99
CA SER A 353 4.40 25.36 14.32
C SER A 353 3.04 24.67 14.15
N LEU A 354 3.01 23.36 14.32
CA LEU A 354 1.79 22.57 14.22
C LEU A 354 1.12 22.47 15.59
N PRO A 355 -0.16 22.87 15.72
CA PRO A 355 -0.93 22.64 16.95
C PRO A 355 -0.99 21.15 17.30
N PRO A 356 -1.26 20.81 18.58
CA PRO A 356 -1.60 19.44 18.98
C PRO A 356 -2.63 18.82 18.05
N GLN A 357 -2.32 17.68 17.42
CA GLN A 357 -3.21 16.99 16.48
C GLN A 357 -3.70 17.84 15.30
N GLY A 358 -3.04 18.97 15.03
CA GLY A 358 -3.38 19.89 13.95
C GLY A 358 -2.76 19.46 12.62
N THR A 359 -3.39 19.92 11.54
CA THR A 359 -2.96 19.66 10.16
C THR A 359 -2.71 20.97 9.43
N VAL A 360 -1.67 21.00 8.60
CA VAL A 360 -1.42 22.10 7.65
C VAL A 360 -1.34 21.55 6.22
N LEU A 361 -1.88 22.32 5.28
CA LEU A 361 -1.70 22.12 3.84
C LEU A 361 -0.66 23.11 3.34
N LEU A 362 0.40 22.59 2.73
CA LEU A 362 1.42 23.39 2.06
C LEU A 362 1.26 23.21 0.55
N ALA A 363 1.13 24.31 -0.18
CA ALA A 363 1.08 24.31 -1.63
C ALA A 363 1.70 25.61 -2.17
N ASP A 364 2.24 25.55 -3.38
CA ASP A 364 2.47 26.76 -4.16
C ASP A 364 1.11 27.33 -4.65
N SER A 365 1.09 28.53 -5.21
CA SER A 365 -0.14 29.10 -5.76
C SER A 365 -0.62 28.31 -7.00
N GLU A 366 -1.93 28.19 -7.22
CA GLU A 366 -2.45 27.56 -8.45
C GLU A 366 -1.94 28.24 -9.72
N ALA A 367 -1.63 29.53 -9.67
CA ALA A 367 -1.03 30.26 -10.77
C ALA A 367 0.35 29.74 -11.17
N ALA A 368 1.10 29.11 -10.24
CA ALA A 368 2.41 28.53 -10.52
C ALA A 368 2.34 27.35 -11.50
N ARG A 369 1.16 26.72 -11.65
CA ARG A 369 0.93 25.58 -12.54
C ARG A 369 1.23 25.89 -14.01
N ALA A 370 0.95 27.12 -14.45
CA ALA A 370 1.22 27.60 -15.81
C ALA A 370 2.68 28.03 -16.03
N GLY A 371 3.50 28.04 -14.98
CA GLY A 371 4.92 28.34 -15.05
C GLY A 371 5.75 27.21 -15.67
N PRO A 372 7.06 27.42 -15.89
CA PRO A 372 7.97 26.34 -16.29
C PRO A 372 8.01 25.24 -15.23
N LEU A 373 8.15 23.99 -15.67
CA LEU A 373 8.27 22.84 -14.77
C LEU A 373 9.53 22.96 -13.91
N GLY A 374 9.34 23.02 -12.59
CA GLY A 374 10.38 22.91 -11.59
C GLY A 374 10.22 21.61 -10.81
N ILE A 375 11.33 20.88 -10.63
CA ILE A 375 11.39 19.63 -9.88
C ILE A 375 12.23 19.84 -8.62
N ASN A 376 11.70 19.39 -7.49
CA ASN A 376 12.27 19.56 -6.16
C ASN A 376 12.06 18.28 -5.33
N TRP A 377 12.63 18.26 -4.14
CA TRP A 377 12.29 17.29 -3.09
C TRP A 377 12.30 17.96 -1.72
N PHE A 378 11.64 17.34 -0.73
CA PHE A 378 11.59 17.88 0.62
C PHE A 378 12.24 16.96 1.65
N ALA A 379 13.01 17.57 2.55
CA ALA A 379 13.43 16.96 3.82
C ALA A 379 12.73 17.68 4.97
N LEU A 380 11.94 16.94 5.73
CA LEU A 380 11.26 17.46 6.91
C LEU A 380 11.97 16.97 8.16
N ARG A 381 12.17 17.89 9.09
CA ARG A 381 12.61 17.62 10.45
C ARG A 381 11.54 18.13 11.39
N SER A 382 11.18 17.33 12.39
CA SER A 382 10.19 17.72 13.39
C SER A 382 10.70 17.44 14.80
N ASP A 383 10.15 18.15 15.78
CA ASP A 383 10.45 17.89 17.20
C ASP A 383 9.82 16.56 17.65
N PHE A 384 8.64 16.25 17.11
CA PHE A 384 7.91 15.02 17.36
C PHE A 384 7.42 14.36 16.07
N GLU A 385 6.84 13.17 16.16
CA GLU A 385 6.32 12.45 15.01
C GLU A 385 5.23 13.23 14.26
N ILE A 386 5.33 13.19 12.94
CA ILE A 386 4.36 13.73 12.00
C ILE A 386 4.02 12.66 10.99
N ILE A 387 2.82 12.73 10.43
CA ILE A 387 2.55 12.13 9.14
C ILE A 387 2.65 13.23 8.08
N ALA A 388 3.33 12.90 6.98
CA ALA A 388 3.31 13.72 5.78
C ALA A 388 2.68 12.92 4.65
N SER A 389 1.93 13.58 3.79
CA SER A 389 1.49 13.03 2.52
C SER A 389 1.70 14.05 1.42
N MET A 390 2.06 13.58 0.24
CA MET A 390 2.09 14.42 -0.95
C MET A 390 0.92 14.11 -1.84
N LEU A 391 0.44 15.13 -2.54
CA LEU A 391 -0.50 15.05 -3.62
C LEU A 391 0.10 15.78 -4.83
N PHE A 392 0.34 15.06 -5.91
CA PHE A 392 0.76 15.59 -7.19
C PHE A 392 -0.47 15.78 -8.06
N ASP A 393 -0.88 17.02 -8.28
CA ASP A 393 -1.93 17.36 -9.22
C ASP A 393 -1.34 17.72 -10.56
N PHE A 394 -1.98 17.25 -11.62
CA PHE A 394 -1.75 17.68 -12.99
C PHE A 394 -3.06 18.23 -13.59
N ASP A 395 -2.97 19.36 -14.28
CA ASP A 395 -4.07 19.95 -15.06
C ASP A 395 -3.52 20.44 -16.40
N SER A 396 -3.88 19.74 -17.48
CA SER A 396 -3.44 20.10 -18.83
C SER A 396 -4.03 21.43 -19.32
N ALA A 397 -5.16 21.86 -18.76
CA ALA A 397 -5.79 23.13 -19.12
C ALA A 397 -4.86 24.32 -18.82
N ALA A 398 -4.03 24.20 -17.78
CA ALA A 398 -3.04 25.23 -17.42
C ALA A 398 -1.92 25.37 -18.47
N LEU A 399 -1.79 24.40 -19.38
CA LEU A 399 -0.86 24.44 -20.51
C LEU A 399 -1.52 24.93 -21.80
N GLY A 400 -2.83 25.20 -21.80
CA GLY A 400 -3.59 25.55 -23.00
C GLY A 400 -3.67 24.41 -24.02
N LEU A 401 -3.58 23.16 -23.55
CA LEU A 401 -3.76 21.98 -24.40
C LEU A 401 -5.25 21.83 -24.79
N ALA A 402 -5.50 21.27 -25.98
CA ALA A 402 -6.86 21.15 -26.51
C ALA A 402 -7.71 20.10 -25.78
N GLU A 403 -7.06 19.10 -25.17
CA GLU A 403 -7.71 18.09 -24.33
C GLU A 403 -7.49 18.46 -22.86
N ASP A 404 -8.59 18.77 -22.17
CA ASP A 404 -8.61 18.97 -20.73
C ASP A 404 -8.54 17.60 -20.05
N PHE A 405 -7.39 17.33 -19.43
CA PHE A 405 -7.13 16.15 -18.65
C PHE A 405 -6.52 16.58 -17.33
N ARG A 406 -7.07 16.01 -16.26
CA ARG A 406 -6.66 16.27 -14.90
C ARG A 406 -6.47 14.93 -14.21
N THR A 407 -5.43 14.85 -13.41
CA THR A 407 -5.16 13.67 -12.60
C THR A 407 -4.43 14.10 -11.35
N ALA A 408 -4.67 13.39 -10.28
CA ALA A 408 -3.92 13.57 -9.06
C ALA A 408 -3.43 12.22 -8.57
N VAL A 409 -2.28 12.21 -7.94
CA VAL A 409 -1.74 11.00 -7.33
C VAL A 409 -1.06 11.36 -6.02
N SER A 410 -1.23 10.54 -5.00
CA SER A 410 -0.51 10.76 -3.77
C SER A 410 0.76 9.94 -3.70
N ALA A 411 1.69 10.41 -2.87
CA ALA A 411 2.83 9.62 -2.49
C ALA A 411 3.04 9.66 -0.98
N LEU A 412 3.50 8.53 -0.47
CA LEU A 412 3.94 8.42 0.90
C LEU A 412 5.39 8.91 1.02
N PRO A 413 5.79 9.36 2.21
CA PRO A 413 7.18 9.62 2.47
C PRO A 413 8.02 8.36 2.33
N SER A 414 9.27 8.55 1.89
CA SER A 414 10.25 7.49 1.81
C SER A 414 11.07 7.44 3.10
N LEU A 415 11.42 6.23 3.50
CA LEU A 415 12.51 6.01 4.44
C LEU A 415 13.87 6.27 3.74
N PRO A 416 14.96 6.51 4.50
CA PRO A 416 16.32 6.41 3.99
C PRO A 416 16.66 4.96 3.66
N LEU A 417 17.08 4.70 2.42
CA LEU A 417 17.29 3.35 1.89
C LEU A 417 18.68 3.23 1.27
N LEU A 418 19.39 2.14 1.58
CA LEU A 418 20.58 1.71 0.83
C LEU A 418 20.26 0.65 -0.22
N ALA A 419 19.15 -0.06 -0.04
CA ALA A 419 18.63 -1.04 -0.96
C ALA A 419 17.10 -1.06 -0.88
N PHE A 420 16.44 -1.19 -2.02
CA PHE A 420 14.98 -1.30 -2.09
C PHE A 420 14.52 -2.00 -3.37
N THR A 421 13.26 -2.42 -3.37
CA THR A 421 12.59 -3.03 -4.51
C THR A 421 11.36 -2.20 -4.90
N ALA A 422 11.18 -1.99 -6.20
CA ALA A 422 10.04 -1.30 -6.78
C ALA A 422 9.30 -2.23 -7.76
N PRO A 423 7.95 -2.33 -7.71
CA PRO A 423 7.21 -3.08 -8.72
C PRO A 423 7.28 -2.38 -10.08
N VAL A 424 7.38 -3.16 -11.16
CA VAL A 424 7.45 -2.64 -12.53
C VAL A 424 6.40 -3.35 -13.39
N ARG A 425 5.52 -2.56 -14.01
CA ARG A 425 4.61 -3.03 -15.05
C ARG A 425 4.58 -2.03 -16.21
N VAL A 426 4.66 -2.54 -17.43
CA VAL A 426 4.48 -1.77 -18.67
C VAL A 426 3.61 -2.63 -19.59
N ALA A 427 2.34 -2.29 -19.79
CA ALA A 427 1.44 -3.08 -20.64
C ALA A 427 1.31 -2.55 -22.07
N GLY A 428 1.99 -1.44 -22.39
CA GLY A 428 2.00 -0.86 -23.71
C GLY A 428 2.92 0.36 -23.80
N VAL A 429 3.06 0.91 -25.00
CA VAL A 429 3.92 2.07 -25.26
C VAL A 429 3.45 3.37 -24.61
N GLU A 430 2.17 3.44 -24.23
CA GLU A 430 1.60 4.58 -23.50
C GLU A 430 1.74 4.45 -21.98
N ASP A 431 2.09 3.25 -21.49
CA ASP A 431 2.37 3.03 -20.08
C ASP A 431 3.80 3.49 -19.77
N THR A 432 3.92 4.37 -18.79
CA THR A 432 5.19 4.80 -18.25
C THR A 432 5.30 4.32 -16.81
N VAL A 433 6.47 3.82 -16.47
CA VAL A 433 6.89 3.57 -15.10
C VAL A 433 8.27 4.16 -14.95
N GLY A 434 8.47 4.90 -13.89
CA GLY A 434 9.65 5.68 -13.63
C GLY A 434 9.99 5.68 -12.15
N LEU A 435 11.14 6.25 -11.85
CA LEU A 435 11.68 6.30 -10.50
C LEU A 435 12.13 7.72 -10.21
N ALA A 436 11.65 8.27 -9.10
CA ALA A 436 12.19 9.48 -8.51
C ALA A 436 13.11 9.11 -7.35
N LEU A 437 14.33 9.64 -7.35
CA LEU A 437 15.38 9.40 -6.36
C LEU A 437 15.87 10.73 -5.81
N ALA A 438 16.02 10.83 -4.50
CA ALA A 438 16.73 11.92 -3.84
C ALA A 438 17.88 11.36 -3.00
N ASN A 439 19.09 11.89 -3.21
CA ASN A 439 20.25 11.56 -2.39
C ASN A 439 20.13 12.30 -1.05
N LEU A 440 20.16 11.57 0.06
CA LEU A 440 20.01 12.17 1.39
C LEU A 440 21.35 12.60 2.00
N SER A 441 22.46 12.30 1.32
CA SER A 441 23.82 12.63 1.72
C SER A 441 24.34 13.87 0.99
N SER A 442 25.24 14.62 1.62
CA SER A 442 25.98 15.71 0.96
C SER A 442 27.09 15.19 0.03
N GLN A 443 27.35 13.88 0.02
CA GLN A 443 28.31 13.24 -0.88
C GLN A 443 27.58 12.65 -2.08
N SER A 444 28.22 12.62 -3.24
CA SER A 444 27.68 11.92 -4.40
C SER A 444 27.60 10.41 -4.14
N THR A 445 26.68 9.73 -4.81
CA THR A 445 26.50 8.28 -4.71
C THR A 445 26.20 7.68 -6.07
N GLU A 446 26.76 6.50 -6.34
CA GLU A 446 26.33 5.67 -7.46
C GLU A 446 25.12 4.84 -7.02
N VAL A 447 24.09 4.84 -7.85
CA VAL A 447 22.87 4.05 -7.70
C VAL A 447 22.86 2.99 -8.80
N THR A 448 22.81 1.73 -8.40
CA THR A 448 22.70 0.58 -9.30
C THR A 448 21.25 0.14 -9.41
N LEU A 449 20.79 -0.13 -10.63
CA LEU A 449 19.42 -0.48 -10.97
C LEU A 449 19.41 -1.83 -11.70
N LYS A 450 18.75 -2.84 -11.15
CA LYS A 450 18.60 -4.17 -11.76
C LYS A 450 17.14 -4.45 -12.05
N LEU A 451 16.80 -4.50 -13.34
CA LEU A 451 15.46 -4.87 -13.80
C LEU A 451 15.33 -6.39 -13.78
N ARG A 452 14.34 -6.90 -13.05
CA ARG A 452 14.02 -8.32 -12.91
C ARG A 452 12.68 -8.62 -13.55
N ASP A 453 12.56 -9.75 -14.23
CA ASP A 453 11.28 -10.24 -14.75
C ASP A 453 10.38 -10.83 -13.64
N ALA A 454 9.20 -11.32 -13.98
CA ALA A 454 8.26 -11.94 -13.04
C ALA A 454 8.83 -13.14 -12.28
N SER A 455 9.82 -13.86 -12.86
CA SER A 455 10.50 -14.97 -12.20
C SER A 455 11.55 -14.53 -11.17
N GLY A 456 11.95 -13.25 -11.23
CA GLY A 456 13.03 -12.67 -10.43
C GLY A 456 14.39 -12.66 -11.14
N THR A 457 14.46 -13.09 -12.41
CA THR A 457 15.70 -13.11 -13.19
C THR A 457 16.07 -11.70 -13.63
N VAL A 458 17.33 -11.28 -13.42
CA VAL A 458 17.83 -9.98 -13.92
C VAL A 458 17.90 -10.02 -15.44
N VAL A 459 17.13 -9.15 -16.10
CA VAL A 459 17.03 -9.04 -17.56
C VAL A 459 17.73 -7.81 -18.11
N ALA A 460 18.00 -6.81 -17.27
CA ALA A 460 18.80 -5.64 -17.62
C ALA A 460 19.37 -4.97 -16.35
N GLU A 461 20.48 -4.25 -16.51
CA GLU A 461 21.14 -3.51 -15.45
C GLU A 461 21.60 -2.14 -15.95
N ASP A 462 21.58 -1.16 -15.06
CA ASP A 462 21.97 0.21 -15.34
C ASP A 462 22.52 0.88 -14.07
N SER A 463 23.24 1.98 -14.22
CA SER A 463 23.64 2.81 -13.08
C SER A 463 23.59 4.30 -13.40
N LEU A 464 23.48 5.10 -12.34
CA LEU A 464 23.54 6.55 -12.42
C LEU A 464 24.24 7.13 -11.19
N VAL A 465 24.83 8.31 -11.34
CA VAL A 465 25.43 9.05 -10.23
C VAL A 465 24.46 10.15 -9.80
N LEU A 466 24.16 10.21 -8.50
CA LEU A 466 23.46 11.33 -7.88
C LEU A 466 24.46 12.17 -7.11
N ASP A 467 24.53 13.46 -7.43
CA ASP A 467 25.31 14.42 -6.64
C ASP A 467 24.75 14.54 -5.21
N GLY A 468 25.52 15.16 -4.32
CA GLY A 468 25.10 15.37 -2.94
C GLY A 468 23.82 16.19 -2.85
N LEU A 469 22.82 15.70 -2.12
CA LEU A 469 21.49 16.29 -1.96
C LEU A 469 20.71 16.45 -3.27
N ALA A 470 21.22 15.96 -4.40
CA ALA A 470 20.57 16.06 -5.69
C ALA A 470 19.41 15.07 -5.82
N GLN A 471 18.55 15.35 -6.79
CA GLN A 471 17.39 14.55 -7.12
C GLN A 471 17.37 14.25 -8.61
N THR A 472 16.81 13.11 -8.98
CA THR A 472 16.48 12.81 -10.38
C THR A 472 15.14 12.10 -10.46
N ALA A 473 14.43 12.29 -11.56
CA ALA A 473 13.26 11.50 -11.93
C ALA A 473 13.37 11.13 -13.40
N PHE A 474 13.11 9.88 -13.74
CA PHE A 474 13.19 9.40 -15.12
C PHE A 474 12.20 8.25 -15.35
N VAL A 475 11.74 8.11 -16.60
CA VAL A 475 10.98 6.95 -17.05
C VAL A 475 11.95 5.81 -17.36
N LEU A 476 11.62 4.58 -16.93
CA LEU A 476 12.54 3.45 -17.07
C LEU A 476 12.85 3.15 -18.54
N HIS A 477 11.88 3.18 -19.45
CA HIS A 477 12.13 2.89 -20.87
C HIS A 477 12.88 4.01 -21.62
N ASP A 478 13.05 5.19 -21.02
CA ASP A 478 13.94 6.22 -21.58
C ASP A 478 15.41 5.85 -21.40
N ARG A 479 15.72 5.00 -20.40
CA ARG A 479 17.05 4.43 -20.19
C ARG A 479 17.34 3.39 -21.25
N ALA A 480 18.45 3.57 -21.99
CA ALA A 480 18.83 2.69 -23.08
C ALA A 480 18.95 1.21 -22.66
N ALA A 481 19.42 0.95 -21.43
CA ALA A 481 19.56 -0.41 -20.90
C ALA A 481 18.22 -1.14 -20.71
N PHE A 482 17.12 -0.41 -20.47
CA PHE A 482 15.81 -0.99 -20.15
C PHE A 482 14.83 -0.94 -21.32
N ARG A 483 15.04 -0.02 -22.28
CA ARG A 483 14.10 0.27 -23.37
C ARG A 483 13.64 -0.98 -24.12
N ASP A 484 14.58 -1.77 -24.63
CA ASP A 484 14.27 -2.91 -25.49
C ASP A 484 13.53 -4.02 -24.71
N VAL A 485 13.85 -4.19 -23.43
CA VAL A 485 13.20 -5.17 -22.54
C VAL A 485 11.76 -4.75 -22.23
N LEU A 486 11.57 -3.48 -21.87
CA LEU A 486 10.25 -2.95 -21.45
C LEU A 486 9.29 -2.78 -22.63
N LEU A 487 9.79 -2.40 -23.81
CA LEU A 487 8.95 -2.14 -24.99
C LEU A 487 8.86 -3.33 -25.95
N GLY A 488 9.74 -4.33 -25.83
CA GLY A 488 9.82 -5.46 -26.76
C GLY A 488 8.88 -6.63 -26.46
N SER A 489 8.33 -6.72 -25.25
CA SER A 489 7.59 -7.90 -24.75
C SER A 489 6.06 -7.80 -24.84
N GLY A 490 5.52 -6.66 -25.30
CA GLY A 490 4.08 -6.37 -25.28
C GLY A 490 3.60 -6.00 -23.88
N GLU A 491 3.78 -6.88 -22.90
CA GLU A 491 3.60 -6.60 -21.48
C GLU A 491 4.83 -7.05 -20.70
N PHE A 492 5.42 -6.12 -19.93
CA PHE A 492 6.44 -6.42 -18.94
C PHE A 492 5.81 -6.42 -17.55
N LEU A 493 6.06 -7.49 -16.79
CA LEU A 493 5.78 -7.60 -15.36
C LEU A 493 7.05 -8.04 -14.63
N GLY A 494 7.41 -7.33 -13.57
CA GLY A 494 8.59 -7.65 -12.79
C GLY A 494 8.86 -6.66 -11.68
N SER A 495 10.14 -6.49 -11.34
CA SER A 495 10.57 -5.56 -10.30
C SER A 495 11.89 -4.86 -10.66
N LEU A 496 12.15 -3.75 -10.02
CA LEU A 496 13.42 -3.03 -10.06
C LEU A 496 14.08 -3.14 -8.69
N ALA A 497 15.19 -3.85 -8.63
CA ALA A 497 16.05 -3.89 -7.45
C ALA A 497 17.06 -2.75 -7.54
N VAL A 498 17.13 -1.92 -6.50
CA VAL A 498 17.99 -0.74 -6.46
C VAL A 498 18.92 -0.80 -5.26
N THR A 499 20.19 -0.48 -5.45
CA THR A 499 21.17 -0.33 -4.38
C THR A 499 21.97 0.97 -4.53
N SER A 500 22.43 1.53 -3.42
CA SER A 500 23.21 2.78 -3.41
C SER A 500 24.29 2.78 -2.34
N GLY A 501 25.38 3.51 -2.60
CA GLY A 501 26.48 3.67 -1.63
C GLY A 501 26.17 4.66 -0.49
N GLN A 502 25.10 5.45 -0.61
CA GLN A 502 24.59 6.39 0.39
C GLN A 502 23.08 6.26 0.51
N PRO A 503 22.47 6.63 1.65
CA PRO A 503 21.02 6.59 1.79
C PRO A 503 20.31 7.47 0.76
N VAL A 504 19.34 6.90 0.07
CA VAL A 504 18.44 7.60 -0.86
C VAL A 504 17.00 7.50 -0.37
N ALA A 505 16.18 8.48 -0.76
CA ALA A 505 14.73 8.39 -0.72
C ALA A 505 14.22 8.09 -2.14
N ALA A 506 13.18 7.27 -2.27
CA ALA A 506 12.69 6.83 -3.57
C ALA A 506 11.17 6.74 -3.64
N LEU A 507 10.65 6.95 -4.85
CA LEU A 507 9.23 6.84 -5.18
C LEU A 507 9.10 6.32 -6.61
N VAL A 508 8.26 5.30 -6.83
CA VAL A 508 7.84 4.93 -8.19
C VAL A 508 6.78 5.92 -8.62
N VAL A 509 6.94 6.48 -9.81
CA VAL A 509 5.97 7.36 -10.46
C VAL A 509 5.74 6.86 -11.87
N GLY A 510 4.54 7.01 -12.40
CA GLY A 510 4.25 6.57 -13.75
C GLY A 510 2.90 7.04 -14.24
N SER A 511 2.56 6.62 -15.45
CA SER A 511 1.25 6.82 -16.04
C SER A 511 0.78 5.53 -16.69
N SER A 512 -0.49 5.19 -16.54
CA SER A 512 -1.11 4.16 -17.38
C SER A 512 -2.36 4.73 -18.00
N ASN A 513 -2.53 4.54 -19.31
CA ASN A 513 -3.65 5.11 -20.08
C ASN A 513 -3.87 6.63 -19.86
N ARG A 514 -2.76 7.39 -19.80
CA ARG A 514 -2.67 8.84 -19.49
C ARG A 514 -2.81 9.22 -18.03
N GLN A 515 -2.77 8.30 -17.08
CA GLN A 515 -3.28 8.57 -15.72
C GLN A 515 -2.22 8.25 -14.68
N LEU A 516 -1.90 9.25 -13.87
CA LEU A 516 -0.74 9.19 -13.00
C LEU A 516 -0.95 8.18 -11.87
N PHE A 517 0.08 7.40 -11.60
CA PHE A 517 0.15 6.57 -10.41
C PHE A 517 1.50 6.78 -9.72
N ALA A 518 1.53 6.45 -8.43
CA ALA A 518 2.72 6.46 -7.64
C ALA A 518 2.63 5.27 -6.68
N LEU A 519 3.74 4.57 -6.54
CA LEU A 519 3.87 3.43 -5.66
C LEU A 519 5.12 3.67 -4.81
N PRO A 520 5.05 3.51 -3.50
CA PRO A 520 6.27 3.59 -2.70
C PRO A 520 7.12 2.35 -2.94
N VAL A 521 8.38 2.47 -2.55
CA VAL A 521 9.35 1.38 -2.65
C VAL A 521 9.35 0.56 -1.37
N THR A 522 9.73 -0.72 -1.47
CA THR A 522 9.85 -1.60 -0.30
C THR A 522 11.32 -1.72 0.10
N PRO A 523 11.69 -1.52 1.39
CA PRO A 523 13.06 -1.71 1.85
C PRO A 523 13.60 -3.12 1.55
N GLY A 524 14.88 -3.19 1.20
CA GLY A 524 15.56 -4.43 0.83
C GLY A 524 15.50 -4.72 -0.67
N ALA A 525 16.54 -5.37 -1.16
CA ALA A 525 16.61 -5.91 -2.50
C ALA A 525 17.06 -7.37 -2.41
N ALA A 526 16.49 -8.24 -3.23
CA ALA A 526 17.06 -9.55 -3.45
C ALA A 526 18.41 -9.33 -4.13
N GLU A 527 19.52 -9.59 -3.42
CA GLU A 527 20.88 -9.55 -3.98
C GLU A 527 21.27 -10.90 -4.59
#